data_AF-A0A8U0IF19-F1
#
_entry.id   AF-A0A8U0IF19-F1
#
_cell.length_a   1.000
_cell.length_b   1.000
_cell.length_c   1.000
_cell.angle_alpha   90.00
_cell.angle_beta   90.00
_cell.angle_gamma   90.00
#
_symmetry.space_group_name_H-M   'P 1'
#
loop_
_entity.id
_entity.type
_entity.pdbx_description
1 polymer ?
#
loop_
_entity_poly.entity_id
_entity_poly.type
_entity_poly.pdbx_seq_one_letter_code
_entity_poly.pdbx_strand_id
1 'polypeptide(L)' 'MDITEPTVTWLEVSHPQQPIPIGEKDRVLDSHFNEQYDVWEVLLVALPDEDEDEEE' A
#
# COMPACT_ATOMS: atom_id res chain seq x y z
N MET A 1 3.86 8.49 -4.14
CA MET A 1 5.18 7.93 -3.82
C MET A 1 5.77 7.55 -5.15
N ASP A 2 6.95 8.06 -5.52
CA ASP A 2 7.61 7.67 -6.75
C ASP A 2 8.26 6.29 -6.56
N ILE A 3 7.50 5.24 -6.92
CA ILE A 3 7.94 3.84 -6.86
C ILE A 3 8.48 3.48 -8.24
N THR A 4 9.76 3.13 -8.35
CA THR A 4 10.37 2.70 -9.63
C THR A 4 10.45 1.19 -9.79
N GLU A 5 10.29 0.45 -8.69
CA GLU A 5 10.35 -1.02 -8.64
C GLU A 5 9.29 -1.56 -7.66
N PRO A 6 8.71 -2.74 -7.91
CA PRO A 6 7.77 -3.37 -6.98
C PRO A 6 8.32 -3.43 -5.56
N THR A 7 7.67 -2.73 -4.63
CA THR A 7 8.14 -2.57 -3.25
C THR A 7 7.12 -3.11 -2.28
N VAL A 8 7.54 -4.01 -1.39
CA VAL A 8 6.69 -4.58 -0.35
C VAL A 8 6.91 -3.82 0.96
N THR A 9 5.83 -3.31 1.56
CA THR A 9 5.91 -2.54 2.81
C THR A 9 4.71 -2.78 3.73
N TRP A 10 4.93 -2.61 5.03
CA TRP A 10 3.88 -2.55 6.04
C TRP A 10 3.46 -1.10 6.29
N LEU A 11 2.15 -0.87 6.39
CA LEU A 11 1.56 0.38 6.84
C LEU A 11 0.84 0.16 8.17
N GLU A 12 1.07 1.09 9.09
CA GLU A 12 0.36 1.16 10.36
C GLU A 12 -0.86 2.08 10.21
N VAL A 13 -2.04 1.55 10.53
CA VAL A 13 -3.32 2.22 10.39
C VAL A 13 -3.92 2.39 11.78
N SER A 14 -3.67 3.55 12.38
CA SER A 14 -4.18 3.90 13.72
C SER A 14 -5.65 4.34 13.71
N HIS A 15 -6.17 4.74 12.54
CA HIS A 15 -7.56 5.18 12.38
C HIS A 15 -8.23 4.38 11.25
N PRO A 16 -8.70 3.16 11.52
CA PRO A 16 -9.21 2.26 10.47
C PRO A 16 -10.45 2.79 9.74
N GLN A 17 -11.15 3.78 10.30
CA GLN A 17 -12.27 4.44 9.63
C GLN A 17 -11.85 5.54 8.64
N GLN A 18 -10.58 5.96 8.69
CA GLN A 18 -10.04 6.94 7.76
C GLN A 18 -9.49 6.20 6.54
N PRO A 19 -9.97 6.51 5.32
CA PRO A 19 -9.43 5.90 4.11
C PRO A 19 -7.96 6.31 3.93
N ILE A 20 -7.14 5.35 3.50
CA ILE A 20 -5.73 5.57 3.19
C ILE A 20 -5.57 5.57 1.67
N PRO A 21 -4.98 6.62 1.09
CA PRO A 21 -4.67 6.61 -0.33
C PRO A 21 -3.56 5.60 -0.60
N ILE A 22 -3.82 4.68 -1.52
CA ILE A 22 -2.82 3.77 -2.11
C ILE A 22 -2.77 4.03 -3.63
N GLY A 23 -1.67 3.67 -4.28
CA GLY A 23 -1.54 3.74 -5.73
C GLY A 23 -2.58 2.87 -6.43
N GLU A 24 -2.94 3.21 -7.67
CA GLU A 24 -3.97 2.50 -8.43
C GLU A 24 -3.58 1.04 -8.70
N LYS A 25 -2.30 0.80 -8.93
CA LYS A 25 -1.72 -0.53 -9.15
C LYS A 25 -1.36 -1.24 -7.84
N ASP A 26 -1.39 -0.56 -6.70
CA ASP A 26 -1.02 -1.15 -5.42
C ASP A 26 -2.02 -2.23 -5.01
N ARG A 27 -1.54 -3.25 -4.31
CA ARG A 27 -2.37 -4.35 -3.82
C ARG A 27 -2.09 -4.63 -2.36
N VAL A 28 -3.18 -4.80 -1.59
CA VAL A 28 -3.10 -5.32 -0.22
C VAL A 28 -2.87 -6.83 -0.30
N LEU A 29 -1.80 -7.28 0.35
CA LEU A 29 -1.40 -8.68 0.40
C LEU A 29 -1.86 -9.36 1.69
N ASP A 30 -1.79 -8.63 2.80
CA ASP A 30 -2.19 -9.10 4.13
C ASP A 30 -2.64 -7.92 4.98
N SER A 31 -3.43 -8.20 6.00
CA SER A 31 -3.98 -7.20 6.89
C SER A 31 -4.34 -7.88 8.20
N HIS A 32 -3.82 -7.39 9.32
CA HIS A 32 -4.20 -7.87 10.64
C HIS A 32 -4.21 -6.76 11.70
N PHE A 33 -4.94 -6.99 12.78
CA PHE A 33 -4.95 -6.07 13.91
C PHE A 33 -3.85 -6.44 14.91
N ASN A 34 -2.98 -5.47 15.22
CA ASN A 34 -1.95 -5.59 16.23
C ASN A 34 -2.47 -5.06 17.57
N GLU A 35 -2.88 -5.96 18.46
CA GLU A 35 -3.44 -5.64 19.78
C GLU A 35 -2.44 -4.93 20.71
N GLN A 36 -1.13 -5.12 20.52
CA GLN A 36 -0.11 -4.51 21.37
C GLN A 36 0.00 -3.01 21.14
N TYR A 37 -0.20 -2.56 19.89
CA TYR A 37 -0.08 -1.16 19.49
C TYR A 37 -1.41 -0.50 19.16
N ASP A 38 -2.52 -1.25 19.20
CA ASP A 38 -3.88 -0.78 18.87
C ASP A 38 -3.95 -0.18 17.45
N VAL A 39 -3.27 -0.83 16.50
CA VAL A 39 -3.24 -0.44 15.08
C VAL A 39 -3.56 -1.61 14.18
N TRP A 40 -4.09 -1.32 12.99
CA TRP A 40 -4.09 -2.29 11.90
C TRP A 40 -2.76 -2.23 11.16
N GLU A 41 -2.11 -3.38 10.99
CA GLU A 41 -0.95 -3.53 10.13
C GLU A 41 -1.40 -4.07 8.78
N VAL A 42 -1.12 -3.33 7.71
CA VAL A 42 -1.52 -3.66 6.35
C VAL A 42 -0.25 -3.87 5.51
N LEU A 43 -0.07 -5.08 4.97
CA LEU A 43 0.98 -5.38 4.03
C LEU A 43 0.51 -5.03 2.63
N LEU A 44 1.27 -4.17 1.95
CA LEU A 44 1.01 -3.81 0.57
C LEU A 44 2.22 -4.09 -0.32
N VAL A 45 1.92 -4.38 -1.57
CA VAL A 45 2.87 -4.24 -2.67
C VAL A 45 2.53 -2.96 -3.41
N ALA A 46 3.48 -2.03 -3.42
CA ALA A 46 3.43 -0.83 -4.22
C ALA A 46 4.07 -1.15 -5.57
N LEU A 47 3.33 -0.90 -6.65
CA LEU A 47 3.82 -1.14 -8.00
C LEU A 47 4.20 0.21 -8.63
N PRO A 48 5.23 0.25 -9.49
CA PRO A 48 5.48 1.45 -10.27
C PRO A 48 4.23 1.75 -11.10
N ASP A 49 3.84 3.02 -11.11
CA ASP A 49 2.90 3.52 -12.10
C ASP A 49 3.62 3.43 -13.45
N GLU A 50 3.38 2.36 -14.22
CA GLU A 50 3.78 2.38 -15.64
C GLU A 50 3.00 3.54 -16.25
N ASP A 51 3.70 4.64 -16.55
CA ASP A 51 3.19 5.69 -17.42
C ASP A 51 2.62 5.00 -18.67
N GLU A 52 1.38 5.35 -19.05
CA GLU A 52 0.69 4.88 -20.26
C GLU A 52 1.37 5.37 -21.56
N ASP A 53 2.70 5.45 -21.61
CA ASP A 53 3.48 6.07 -22.70
C ASP A 53 4.51 5.10 -23.33
N GLU A 54 4.13 3.85 -23.59
CA GLU A 54 4.86 2.99 -24.54
C GLU A 54 3.90 2.19 -25.45
N GLU A 55 3.08 2.89 -26.24
CA GLU A 55 2.57 2.36 -27.51
C GLU A 55 2.75 3.41 -28.63
N GLU A 56 3.94 3.42 -29.26
CA GLU A 56 4.11 3.86 -30.66
C GLU A 56 3.78 2.71 -31.63
#